data_AF-A0A1V9ZSQ4-F1
#
_entry.id   AF-A0A1V9ZSQ4-F1
#
_cell.length_a   1.000
_cell.length_b   1.000
_cell.length_c   1.000
_cell.angle_alpha   90.00
_cell.angle_beta   90.00
_cell.angle_gamma   90.00
#
_symmetry.space_group_name_H-M   'P 1'
#
loop_
_entity.id
_entity.type
_entity.pdbx_description
1 polymer ?
#
loop_
_entity_poly.entity_id
_entity_poly.type
_entity_poly.pdbx_seq_one_letter_code
_entity_poly.pdbx_strand_id
1 'polypeptide(L)'
;MSRSMRMGSKTDVLKTLRSLLRLNRESTGNKAWSNHILAQYRERQFETDREKIKQYRGQATDLLALWSGVAEQKRLWFLDAGIEKRFSASEIVNKSARLVGLQVPDMYTDKEENKL
;
A
#
# COMPACT_ATOMS: atom_id res chain seq x y z
N MET A 1 18.74 -20.51 16.90
CA MET A 1 18.73 -20.86 15.47
C MET A 1 19.04 -19.62 14.63
N SER A 2 20.30 -19.43 14.26
CA SER A 2 20.72 -18.34 13.38
C SER A 2 20.32 -18.69 11.93
N ARG A 3 19.18 -18.18 11.47
CA ARG A 3 18.90 -18.13 10.03
C ARG A 3 20.05 -17.38 9.39
N SER A 4 20.94 -18.10 8.72
CA SER A 4 21.94 -17.52 7.82
C SER A 4 21.18 -16.79 6.72
N MET A 5 20.86 -15.52 6.96
CA MET A 5 20.37 -14.61 5.94
C MET A 5 21.46 -14.58 4.89
N ARG A 6 21.22 -15.26 3.76
CA ARG A 6 22.03 -15.11 2.56
C ARG A 6 22.22 -13.61 2.37
N MET A 7 23.47 -13.15 2.39
CA MET A 7 23.80 -11.81 1.96
C MET A 7 23.33 -11.74 0.51
N GLY A 8 22.12 -11.22 0.27
CA GLY A 8 21.53 -11.06 -1.06
C GLY A 8 22.52 -10.44 -2.03
N SER A 9 22.46 -10.81 -3.30
CA SER A 9 23.46 -10.34 -4.24
C SER A 9 23.24 -8.85 -4.55
N LYS A 10 24.20 -8.23 -5.25
CA LYS A 10 24.05 -6.85 -5.76
C LYS A 10 22.73 -6.66 -6.54
N THR A 11 22.23 -7.71 -7.19
CA THR A 11 20.97 -7.65 -7.94
C THR A 11 19.75 -7.46 -7.04
N ASP A 12 19.73 -8.07 -5.84
CA ASP A 12 18.62 -7.96 -4.89
C ASP A 12 18.53 -6.55 -4.30
N VAL A 13 19.68 -5.95 -4.02
CA VAL A 13 19.78 -4.55 -3.56
C VAL A 13 19.21 -3.60 -4.60
N LEU A 14 19.61 -3.78 -5.87
CA LEU A 14 19.10 -2.97 -6.98
C LEU A 14 17.62 -3.22 -7.27
N LYS A 15 17.14 -4.46 -7.13
CA LYS A 15 15.73 -4.80 -7.27
C LYS A 15 14.89 -4.04 -6.22
N THR A 16 15.33 -4.08 -4.97
CA THR A 16 14.69 -3.35 -3.86
C THR A 16 14.65 -1.85 -4.11
N LEU A 17 15.76 -1.26 -4.54
CA LEU A 17 15.84 0.16 -4.89
C LEU A 17 14.86 0.53 -6.02
N ARG A 18 14.81 -0.26 -7.10
CA ARG A 18 13.88 -0.02 -8.22
C ARG A 18 12.43 -0.10 -7.77
N SER A 19 12.10 -1.09 -6.93
CA SER A 19 10.74 -1.23 -6.38
C SER A 19 10.35 -0.01 -5.53
N LEU A 20 11.24 0.47 -4.65
CA LEU A 20 11.00 1.66 -3.84
C LEU A 20 10.76 2.91 -4.71
N LEU A 21 11.61 3.14 -5.72
CA LEU A 21 11.46 4.30 -6.61
C LEU A 21 10.16 4.24 -7.43
N ARG A 22 9.77 3.03 -7.88
CA ARG A 22 8.52 2.81 -8.60
C ARG A 22 7.31 3.08 -7.70
N LEU A 23 7.29 2.53 -6.49
CA LEU A 23 6.21 2.72 -5.52
C LEU A 23 6.06 4.19 -5.13
N ASN A 24 7.17 4.91 -4.92
CA ASN A 24 7.12 6.34 -4.64
C ASN A 24 6.46 7.11 -5.80
N ARG A 25 6.84 6.80 -7.04
CA ARG A 25 6.26 7.44 -8.23
C ARG A 25 4.76 7.19 -8.35
N GLU A 26 4.32 5.96 -8.10
CA GLU A 26 2.89 5.57 -8.19
C GLU A 26 2.06 6.14 -7.02
N SER A 27 2.64 6.22 -5.81
CA SER A 27 1.91 6.60 -4.60
C SER A 27 1.84 8.11 -4.38
N THR A 28 2.96 8.81 -4.56
CA THR A 28 3.10 10.24 -4.21
C THR A 28 3.51 11.11 -5.39
N GLY A 29 4.30 10.58 -6.33
CA GLY A 29 4.92 11.38 -7.40
C GLY A 29 6.02 12.35 -6.92
N ASN A 30 6.38 12.32 -5.64
CA ASN A 30 7.29 13.29 -5.04
C ASN A 30 8.77 12.97 -5.35
N LYS A 31 9.42 13.85 -6.13
CA LYS A 31 10.84 13.72 -6.50
C LYS A 31 11.80 13.85 -5.31
N ALA A 32 11.45 14.60 -4.26
CA ALA A 32 12.31 14.79 -3.09
C ALA A 32 12.54 13.45 -2.36
N TRP A 33 11.49 12.62 -2.24
CA TRP A 33 11.60 11.28 -1.67
C TRP A 33 12.47 10.34 -2.51
N SER A 34 12.31 10.36 -3.83
CA SER A 34 13.18 9.58 -4.72
C SER A 34 14.65 9.98 -4.57
N ASN A 35 14.93 11.28 -4.48
CA ASN A 35 16.28 11.80 -4.29
C ASN A 35 16.85 11.39 -2.92
N HIS A 36 16.04 11.43 -1.86
CA HIS A 36 16.45 10.99 -0.53
C HIS A 36 16.83 9.51 -0.50
N ILE A 37 16.01 8.63 -1.10
CA ILE A 37 16.31 7.19 -1.20
C ILE A 37 17.61 6.97 -1.98
N LEU A 38 17.77 7.64 -3.13
CA LEU A 38 18.98 7.55 -3.94
C LEU A 38 20.23 8.04 -3.19
N ALA A 39 20.12 9.12 -2.42
CA ALA A 39 21.20 9.64 -1.59
C ALA A 39 21.66 8.60 -0.57
N GLN A 40 20.72 7.98 0.19
CA GLN A 40 21.07 6.95 1.17
C GLN A 40 21.78 5.74 0.54
N TYR A 41 21.34 5.29 -0.65
CA TYR A 41 22.00 4.19 -1.34
C TYR A 41 23.39 4.57 -1.87
N ARG A 42 23.59 5.82 -2.30
CA ARG A 42 24.89 6.32 -2.76
C ARG A 42 25.88 6.50 -1.62
N GLU A 43 25.44 7.02 -0.48
CA GLU A 43 26.28 7.20 0.71
C GLU A 43 26.82 5.86 1.23
N ARG A 44 26.00 4.80 1.17
CA ARG A 44 26.31 3.47 1.71
C ARG A 44 26.96 2.53 0.70
N GLN A 45 27.26 3.00 -0.52
CA GLN A 45 27.71 2.13 -1.62
C GLN A 45 29.09 1.50 -1.39
N PHE A 46 29.94 2.16 -0.59
CA PHE A 46 31.30 1.74 -0.26
C PHE A 46 31.40 1.12 1.15
N GLU A 47 30.27 0.86 1.81
CA GLU A 47 30.27 0.19 3.10
C GLU A 47 30.82 -1.23 2.95
N THR A 48 31.71 -1.61 3.87
CA THR A 48 32.39 -2.92 3.86
C THR A 48 32.02 -3.76 5.08
N ASP A 49 31.47 -3.15 6.12
CA ASP A 49 31.02 -3.86 7.31
C ASP A 49 29.77 -4.70 7.02
N ARG A 50 29.92 -6.01 7.18
CA ARG A 50 28.89 -7.01 6.91
C ARG A 50 27.64 -6.81 7.78
N GLU A 51 27.77 -6.45 9.04
CA GLU A 51 26.61 -6.28 9.93
C GLU A 51 25.84 -5.01 9.57
N LYS A 52 26.53 -3.92 9.24
CA LYS A 52 25.88 -2.70 8.73
C LYS A 52 25.17 -2.95 7.41
N ILE A 53 25.80 -3.65 6.47
CA ILE A 53 25.17 -4.00 5.19
C ILE A 53 23.89 -4.80 5.43
N LYS A 54 23.91 -5.75 6.36
CA LYS A 54 22.72 -6.53 6.74
C LYS A 54 21.62 -5.65 7.33
N GLN A 55 21.97 -4.74 8.24
CA GLN A 55 21.03 -3.78 8.82
C GLN A 55 20.42 -2.86 7.75
N TYR A 56 21.23 -2.27 6.87
CA TYR A 56 20.74 -1.39 5.80
C TYR A 56 19.80 -2.10 4.83
N ARG A 57 20.05 -3.39 4.57
CA ARG A 57 19.14 -4.21 3.76
C ARG A 57 17.84 -4.51 4.48
N GLY A 58 17.90 -4.78 5.78
CA GLY A 58 16.71 -4.89 6.64
C GLY A 58 15.87 -3.62 6.53
N GLN A 59 16.47 -2.46 6.81
CA GLN A 59 15.82 -1.16 6.69
C GLN A 59 15.17 -0.92 5.32
N ALA A 60 15.87 -1.24 4.23
CA ALA A 60 15.32 -1.08 2.89
C ALA A 60 14.13 -2.03 2.61
N THR A 61 14.17 -3.25 3.15
CA THR A 61 13.10 -4.24 3.02
C THR A 61 11.88 -3.83 3.83
N ASP A 62 12.10 -3.35 5.06
CA ASP A 62 11.04 -2.86 5.94
C ASP A 62 10.36 -1.63 5.34
N LEU A 63 11.14 -0.69 4.80
CA LEU A 63 10.63 0.47 4.08
C LEU A 63 9.79 0.05 2.87
N LEU A 64 10.25 -0.96 2.11
CA LEU A 64 9.51 -1.48 0.97
C LEU A 64 8.18 -2.09 1.39
N ALA A 65 8.16 -2.87 2.48
CA ALA A 65 6.94 -3.46 3.02
C ALA A 65 5.94 -2.39 3.47
N LEU A 66 6.41 -1.40 4.24
CA LEU A 66 5.58 -0.29 4.71
C LEU A 66 4.97 0.49 3.54
N TRP A 67 5.77 0.83 2.54
CA TRP A 67 5.28 1.61 1.40
C TRP A 67 4.30 0.80 0.53
N SER A 68 4.55 -0.49 0.36
CA SER A 68 3.64 -1.38 -0.35
C SER A 68 2.29 -1.45 0.37
N GLY A 69 2.28 -1.51 1.70
CA GLY A 69 1.07 -1.46 2.52
C GLY A 69 0.28 -0.17 2.32
N VAL A 70 0.94 0.98 2.34
CA VAL A 70 0.29 2.29 2.07
C VAL A 70 -0.29 2.35 0.66
N ALA A 71 0.45 1.86 -0.33
CA ALA A 71 -0.01 1.82 -1.72
C ALA A 71 -1.26 0.93 -1.87
N GLU A 72 -1.29 -0.23 -1.22
CA GLU A 72 -2.44 -1.13 -1.24
C GLU A 72 -3.64 -0.53 -0.52
N GLN A 73 -3.44 0.11 0.64
CA GLN A 73 -4.53 0.83 1.33
C GLN A 73 -5.15 1.91 0.44
N LYS A 74 -4.32 2.67 -0.28
CA LYS A 74 -4.80 3.66 -1.25
C LYS A 74 -5.60 3.00 -2.38
N ARG A 75 -5.13 1.86 -2.89
CA ARG A 75 -5.83 1.08 -3.93
C ARG A 75 -7.18 0.58 -3.45
N LEU A 76 -7.24 -0.01 -2.25
CA LEU A 76 -8.47 -0.49 -1.63
C LEU A 76 -9.45 0.65 -1.41
N TRP A 77 -8.97 1.79 -0.90
CA TRP A 77 -9.82 2.96 -0.73
C TRP A 77 -10.40 3.47 -2.06
N PHE A 78 -9.62 3.49 -3.15
CA PHE A 78 -10.15 3.83 -4.46
C PHE A 78 -11.18 2.83 -4.98
N LEU A 79 -11.02 1.54 -4.67
CA LEU A 79 -12.01 0.52 -5.01
C LEU A 79 -13.30 0.73 -4.23
N ASP A 80 -13.20 0.98 -2.92
CA ASP A 80 -14.34 1.26 -2.04
C ASP A 80 -15.06 2.56 -2.45
N ALA A 81 -14.32 3.65 -2.68
CA ALA A 81 -14.88 4.91 -3.18
C ALA A 81 -15.49 4.75 -4.59
N GLY A 82 -14.95 3.84 -5.40
CA GLY A 82 -15.50 3.49 -6.71
C GLY A 82 -16.80 2.68 -6.61
N ILE A 83 -16.97 1.90 -5.54
CA ILE A 83 -18.22 1.20 -5.20
C ILE A 83 -19.27 2.21 -4.72
N GLU A 84 -18.90 3.14 -3.84
CA GLU A 84 -19.79 4.22 -3.36
C GLU A 84 -20.30 5.13 -4.49
N LYS A 85 -19.52 5.33 -5.56
CA LYS A 85 -19.96 6.09 -6.73
C LYS A 85 -20.90 5.32 -7.67
N ARG A 86 -20.89 3.98 -7.61
CA ARG A 86 -21.70 3.11 -8.49
C ARG A 86 -22.98 2.64 -7.83
N PHE A 87 -23.05 2.66 -6.51
CA PHE A 87 -24.19 2.19 -5.74
C PHE A 87 -24.56 3.25 -4.71
N SER A 88 -25.84 3.56 -4.61
CA SER A 88 -26.33 4.39 -3.50
C SER A 88 -26.11 3.67 -2.17
N ALA A 89 -26.10 4.42 -1.06
CA ALA A 89 -25.92 3.83 0.27
C ALA A 89 -26.95 2.71 0.56
N SER A 90 -28.19 2.83 0.08
CA SER A 90 -29.21 1.80 0.22
C SER A 90 -28.93 0.56 -0.63
N GLU A 91 -28.39 0.72 -1.83
CA GLU A 91 -27.99 -0.40 -2.70
C GLU A 91 -26.81 -1.18 -2.12
N ILE A 92 -25.85 -0.51 -1.49
CA ILE A 92 -24.71 -1.15 -0.80
C ILE A 92 -25.21 -1.99 0.37
N VAL A 93 -26.12 -1.45 1.18
CA VAL A 93 -26.72 -2.15 2.32
C VAL A 93 -27.52 -3.38 1.85
N ASN A 94 -28.37 -3.21 0.82
CA ASN A 94 -29.16 -4.29 0.25
C ASN A 94 -28.29 -5.41 -0.37
N LYS A 95 -27.21 -5.03 -1.06
CA LYS A 95 -26.27 -6.00 -1.64
C LYS A 95 -25.48 -6.74 -0.58
N SER A 96 -25.03 -6.03 0.46
CA SER A 96 -24.28 -6.62 1.58
C SER A 96 -25.15 -7.60 2.36
N ALA A 97 -26.41 -7.24 2.64
CA ALA A 97 -27.38 -8.12 3.28
C ALA A 97 -27.66 -9.37 2.44
N ARG A 98 -27.85 -9.24 1.12
CA ARG A 98 -28.01 -10.40 0.22
C ARG A 98 -26.81 -11.35 0.25
N LEU A 99 -25.58 -10.84 0.31
CA LEU A 99 -24.38 -11.66 0.37
C LEU A 99 -24.29 -12.52 1.65
N VAL A 100 -24.88 -12.06 2.75
CA VAL A 100 -24.94 -12.78 4.02
C VAL A 100 -26.27 -13.51 4.23
N GLY A 101 -27.13 -13.59 3.20
CA GLY A 101 -28.43 -14.27 3.27
C GLY A 101 -29.47 -13.54 4.12
N LEU A 102 -29.26 -12.26 4.44
CA LEU A 102 -30.18 -11.42 5.19
C LEU A 102 -31.04 -10.57 4.23
N GLN A 103 -32.30 -10.37 4.59
CA GLN A 103 -33.21 -9.47 3.88
C GLN A 103 -33.29 -8.14 4.65
N VAL A 104 -33.03 -7.02 3.97
CA VAL A 104 -33.18 -5.69 4.58
C VAL A 104 -34.67 -5.35 4.56
N PRO A 105 -35.28 -5.02 5.72
CA PRO A 105 -36.67 -4.55 5.75
C PRO A 105 -36.81 -3.19 5.06
N ASP A 106 -37.84 -3.01 4.22
CA ASP A 106 -38.11 -1.78 3.44
C ASP A 106 -38.46 -0.52 4.30
N MET A 107 -38.42 -0.62 5.63
CA MET A 107 -38.85 0.40 6.58
C MET A 107 -38.00 1.69 6.60
N TYR A 108 -36.98 1.80 5.76
CA TYR A 108 -36.07 2.95 5.68
C TYR A 108 -36.12 3.72 4.35
N THR A 109 -36.93 3.30 3.37
CA THR A 109 -37.07 4.01 2.08
C THR A 109 -38.10 5.14 2.08
N ASP A 110 -38.93 5.26 3.12
CA ASP A 110 -40.13 6.14 3.10
C ASP A 110 -39.89 7.61 3.48
N LYS A 111 -38.68 8.16 3.35
CA LYS A 111 -38.39 9.56 3.74
C LYS A 111 -38.02 10.53 2.62
N GLU A 112 -38.10 10.13 1.34
CA GLU A 112 -37.89 11.08 0.23
C GLU A 112 -39.18 11.61 -0.43
N GLU A 113 -40.37 11.15 -0.05
CA GLU A 113 -41.65 11.58 -0.68
C GLU A 113 -42.49 12.57 0.14
N ASN A 114 -41.88 13.47 0.92
CA ASN A 114 -42.61 14.62 1.48
C ASN A 114 -41.83 15.92 1.32
N LYS A 115 -41.81 16.42 0.07
CA LYS A 115 -41.69 17.84 -0.23
C LYS A 115 -42.90 18.24 -1.09
N LEU A 116 -43.95 18.67 -0.41
CA LEU A 116 -45.01 19.54 -0.92
C LEU A 116 -44.78 20.93 -0.33
#